data_AF-A0A8E2D4N1-F1
#
_entry.id   AF-A0A8E2D4N1-F1
#
_cell.length_a   1.000
_cell.length_b   1.000
_cell.length_c   1.000
_cell.angle_alpha   90.00
_cell.angle_beta   90.00
_cell.angle_gamma   90.00
#
_symmetry.space_group_name_H-M   'P 1'
#
loop_
_entity.id
_entity.type
_entity.pdbx_description
1 polymer ?
#
loop_
_entity_poly.entity_id
_entity_poly.type
_entity_poly.pdbx_seq_one_letter_code
_entity_poly.pdbx_strand_id
1 'polypeptide(L)'
;MKVIKYILLAMIPFFAGTAFAQKIRIQTGIEVLKNSNFKLLEGKRVGLITNPTGVDNQLKSTIDILHEAPNVNLVALFGPEHGVRGDVHAGDHVDNSSDPTTGLPVGSLYGKTRKATPDMLKGIDVLVYDIQDIGCRSFTYISTMGLAMEAAAENNIEFVVLDRPNPLGGLKVEGNLAEDGYISFVSQFKIPYLYGLTCGELAQMLNEENMLAKQCKLTVVKMKGWKRKMDYTQTGLQWIPSSPHIPHAHSAFFYPVSGIVGELGYLSIGVGYTIPFQMFAADWIKAEEFASALNKLNLPGVHFRPMHLKPFYSVGVGTQMQGVQVHLTDYQKANLSEIQFYVMQVIAQLYPDKAVFANANEKRFDMFDKVSGSNQIRLLFAKNNRFEDMQAYWNKDVEAFKKLSKKYYLYK
;
A
#
# COMPACT_ATOMS: atom_id res chain seq x y z
N MET A 1 -65.76 -44.04 -26.06
CA MET A 1 -64.33 -44.03 -25.69
C MET A 1 -63.88 -42.59 -25.46
N LYS A 2 -63.64 -42.21 -24.20
CA LYS A 2 -63.12 -40.87 -23.82
C LYS A 2 -61.59 -40.95 -23.74
N VAL A 3 -60.89 -40.12 -24.50
CA VAL A 3 -59.43 -40.01 -24.44
C VAL A 3 -59.07 -38.89 -23.46
N ILE A 4 -58.41 -39.26 -22.36
CA ILE A 4 -57.91 -38.34 -21.33
C ILE A 4 -56.56 -37.80 -21.79
N LYS A 5 -56.45 -36.48 -21.96
CA LYS A 5 -55.18 -35.77 -22.14
C LYS A 5 -54.53 -35.54 -20.78
N TYR A 6 -53.41 -36.20 -20.51
CA TYR A 6 -52.53 -35.84 -19.40
C TYR A 6 -51.52 -34.79 -19.90
N ILE A 7 -51.63 -33.57 -19.38
CA ILE A 7 -50.61 -32.54 -19.50
C ILE A 7 -49.63 -32.78 -18.35
N LEU A 8 -48.41 -33.26 -18.67
CA LEU A 8 -47.30 -33.27 -17.74
C LEU A 8 -46.76 -31.84 -17.61
N LEU A 9 -47.06 -31.18 -16.49
CA LEU A 9 -46.40 -29.94 -16.09
C LEU A 9 -45.04 -30.30 -15.49
N ALA A 10 -43.96 -30.08 -16.24
CA ALA A 10 -42.60 -30.18 -15.70
C ALA A 10 -42.34 -28.95 -14.81
N MET A 11 -42.43 -29.14 -13.49
CA MET A 11 -41.93 -28.15 -12.51
C MET A 11 -40.40 -28.13 -12.57
N ILE A 12 -39.83 -27.10 -13.19
CA ILE A 12 -38.41 -26.77 -13.06
C ILE A 12 -38.24 -26.03 -11.72
N PRO A 13 -37.51 -26.57 -10.73
CA PRO A 13 -37.18 -25.82 -9.54
C PRO A 13 -36.19 -24.71 -9.94
N PHE A 14 -36.66 -23.47 -9.88
CA PHE A 14 -35.81 -22.28 -9.89
C PHE A 14 -34.91 -22.36 -8.65
N PHE A 15 -33.70 -22.90 -8.79
CA PHE A 15 -32.64 -22.65 -7.82
C PHE A 15 -32.28 -21.18 -7.92
N ALA A 16 -32.92 -20.35 -7.10
CA ALA A 16 -32.46 -19.01 -6.83
C ALA A 16 -31.08 -19.14 -6.18
N GLY A 17 -30.03 -19.01 -6.99
CA GLY A 17 -28.67 -18.89 -6.50
C GLY A 17 -28.60 -17.67 -5.60
N THR A 18 -28.63 -17.87 -4.28
CA THR A 18 -28.34 -16.81 -3.32
C THR A 18 -26.88 -16.45 -3.52
N ALA A 19 -26.62 -15.36 -4.24
CA ALA A 19 -25.32 -14.71 -4.24
C ALA A 19 -25.04 -14.30 -2.79
N PHE A 20 -24.19 -15.07 -2.09
CA PHE A 20 -23.76 -14.71 -0.74
C PHE A 20 -22.88 -13.47 -0.86
N ALA A 21 -23.44 -12.30 -0.58
CA ALA A 21 -22.66 -11.09 -0.37
C ALA A 21 -21.62 -11.37 0.74
N GLN A 22 -20.35 -11.06 0.47
CA GLN A 22 -19.28 -11.24 1.45
C GLN A 22 -19.59 -10.40 2.70
N LYS A 23 -19.80 -11.06 3.83
CA LYS A 23 -20.14 -10.39 5.09
C LYS A 23 -18.91 -9.61 5.60
N ILE A 24 -19.05 -8.28 5.70
CA ILE A 24 -18.07 -7.41 6.37
C ILE A 24 -17.94 -7.82 7.83
N ARG A 25 -16.70 -8.03 8.30
CA ARG A 25 -16.37 -8.59 9.61
C ARG A 25 -15.80 -7.56 10.60
N ILE A 26 -15.55 -6.34 10.13
CA ILE A 26 -14.94 -5.27 10.91
C ILE A 26 -15.73 -3.97 10.75
N GLN A 27 -15.51 -3.01 11.65
CA GLN A 27 -15.90 -1.62 11.46
C GLN A 27 -14.62 -0.80 11.32
N THR A 28 -14.44 -0.15 10.17
CA THR A 28 -13.34 0.80 9.92
C THR A 28 -13.49 2.06 10.79
N GLY A 29 -12.46 2.91 10.84
CA GLY A 29 -12.52 4.17 11.57
C GLY A 29 -13.72 5.04 11.19
N ILE A 30 -14.05 5.13 9.90
CA ILE A 30 -15.24 5.88 9.42
C ILE A 30 -16.55 5.26 9.91
N GLU A 31 -16.69 3.94 9.93
CA GLU A 31 -17.86 3.27 10.50
C GLU A 31 -18.00 3.54 12.00
N VAL A 32 -16.88 3.51 12.73
CA VAL A 32 -16.88 3.81 14.17
C VAL A 32 -17.21 5.28 14.45
N LEU A 33 -16.72 6.21 13.62
CA LEU A 33 -17.02 7.64 13.73
C LEU A 33 -18.50 7.94 13.42
N LYS A 34 -19.08 7.30 12.40
CA LYS A 34 -20.53 7.39 12.12
C LYS A 34 -21.35 6.90 13.31
N ASN A 35 -20.97 5.76 13.89
CA ASN A 35 -21.67 5.18 15.05
C ASN A 35 -21.61 6.05 16.31
N SER A 36 -20.62 6.95 16.43
CA SER A 36 -20.56 7.94 17.50
C SER A 36 -21.21 9.27 17.13
N ASN A 37 -21.96 9.31 16.03
CA ASN A 37 -22.58 10.50 15.46
C ASN A 37 -21.58 11.65 15.27
N PHE A 38 -20.36 11.34 14.82
CA PHE A 38 -19.30 12.32 14.56
C PHE A 38 -18.92 13.20 15.76
N LYS A 39 -19.27 12.80 17.00
CA LYS A 39 -19.09 13.62 18.22
C LYS A 39 -17.68 14.20 18.40
N LEU A 40 -16.65 13.49 17.91
CA LEU A 40 -15.26 13.93 17.97
C LEU A 40 -14.98 15.23 17.17
N LEU A 41 -15.81 15.52 16.18
CA LEU A 41 -15.65 16.62 15.21
C LEU A 41 -16.60 17.81 15.47
N GLU A 42 -17.53 17.69 16.43
CA GLU A 42 -18.51 18.74 16.72
C GLU A 42 -17.83 20.05 17.12
N GLY A 43 -18.31 21.16 16.57
CA GLY A 43 -17.79 22.51 16.86
C GLY A 43 -16.40 22.82 16.27
N LYS A 44 -15.83 21.94 15.45
CA LYS A 44 -14.50 22.12 14.82
C LYS A 44 -14.64 22.33 13.33
N ARG A 45 -13.75 23.15 12.75
CA ARG A 45 -13.55 23.25 11.31
C ARG A 45 -12.65 22.12 10.85
N VAL A 46 -13.20 21.22 10.06
CA VAL A 46 -12.55 19.96 9.68
C VAL A 46 -11.88 20.11 8.32
N GLY A 47 -10.59 19.79 8.25
CA GLY A 47 -9.90 19.47 7.00
C GLY A 47 -9.80 17.96 6.83
N LEU A 48 -10.05 17.45 5.63
CA LEU A 48 -10.01 16.00 5.36
C LEU A 48 -8.89 15.65 4.37
N ILE A 49 -7.97 14.81 4.80
CA ILE A 49 -6.94 14.16 3.97
C ILE A 49 -7.48 12.80 3.55
N THR A 50 -7.80 12.67 2.27
CA THR A 50 -8.42 11.45 1.74
C THR A 50 -8.14 11.27 0.25
N ASN A 51 -8.57 10.13 -0.28
CA ASN A 51 -8.55 9.78 -1.69
C ASN A 51 -9.75 8.84 -1.97
N PRO A 52 -9.90 8.25 -3.18
CA PRO A 52 -11.02 7.35 -3.49
C PRO A 52 -11.19 6.15 -2.55
N THR A 53 -10.16 5.76 -1.79
CA THR A 53 -10.24 4.64 -0.84
C THR A 53 -10.93 5.00 0.47
N GLY A 54 -11.06 6.30 0.77
CA GLY A 54 -11.74 6.85 1.92
C GLY A 54 -13.25 6.71 1.80
N VAL A 55 -13.76 5.49 1.95
CA VAL A 55 -15.18 5.18 1.87
C VAL A 55 -15.67 4.35 3.06
N ASP A 56 -16.97 4.34 3.26
CA ASP A 56 -17.67 3.47 4.20
C ASP A 56 -18.06 2.10 3.61
N ASN A 57 -18.81 1.29 4.38
CA ASN A 57 -19.25 -0.03 3.94
C ASN A 57 -20.21 -0.02 2.72
N GLN A 58 -20.79 1.15 2.39
CA GLN A 58 -21.67 1.36 1.24
C GLN A 58 -20.92 2.01 0.07
N LEU A 59 -19.59 2.12 0.17
CA LEU A 59 -18.73 2.78 -0.81
C LEU A 59 -19.01 4.28 -0.96
N LYS A 60 -19.66 4.89 0.03
CA LYS A 60 -19.86 6.34 0.07
C LYS A 60 -18.58 7.00 0.58
N SER A 61 -18.12 8.03 -0.13
CA SER A 61 -16.91 8.78 0.23
C SER A 61 -17.05 9.43 1.60
N THR A 62 -15.98 9.39 2.39
CA THR A 62 -15.85 10.14 3.65
C THR A 62 -16.02 11.64 3.43
N ILE A 63 -15.70 12.15 2.24
CA ILE A 63 -15.98 13.54 1.85
C ILE A 63 -17.47 13.82 1.97
N ASP A 64 -18.29 13.02 1.29
CA ASP A 64 -19.72 13.24 1.18
C ASP A 64 -20.40 12.93 2.53
N ILE A 65 -19.92 11.92 3.26
CA ILE A 65 -20.41 11.58 4.61
C ILE A 65 -20.21 12.75 5.58
N LEU A 66 -19.02 13.35 5.61
CA LEU A 66 -18.73 14.46 6.53
C LEU A 66 -19.36 15.77 6.08
N HIS A 67 -19.52 16.00 4.78
CA HIS A 67 -20.18 17.19 4.24
C HIS A 67 -21.69 17.19 4.52
N GLU A 68 -22.35 16.04 4.45
CA GLU A 68 -23.79 15.91 4.70
C GLU A 68 -24.15 15.86 6.20
N ALA A 69 -23.19 15.57 7.08
CA ALA A 69 -23.44 15.46 8.51
C ALA A 69 -23.69 16.85 9.12
N PRO A 70 -24.89 17.14 9.67
CA PRO A 70 -25.28 18.50 10.07
C PRO A 70 -24.49 19.05 11.27
N ASN A 71 -23.83 18.18 12.03
CA ASN A 71 -23.00 18.53 13.18
C ASN A 71 -21.49 18.59 12.86
N VAL A 72 -21.12 18.46 11.59
CA VAL A 72 -19.73 18.52 11.11
C VAL A 72 -19.56 19.72 10.18
N ASN A 73 -18.54 20.54 10.43
CA ASN A 73 -18.20 21.68 9.57
C ASN A 73 -16.95 21.34 8.74
N LEU A 74 -17.15 20.63 7.62
CA LEU A 74 -16.07 20.29 6.67
C LEU A 74 -15.74 21.52 5.82
N VAL A 75 -14.49 22.01 5.89
CA VAL A 75 -14.09 23.29 5.27
C VAL A 75 -13.00 23.16 4.20
N ALA A 76 -12.26 22.05 4.14
CA ALA A 76 -11.19 21.86 3.18
C ALA A 76 -10.90 20.38 2.93
N LEU A 77 -10.41 20.07 1.73
CA LEU A 77 -9.98 18.75 1.31
C LEU A 77 -8.50 18.75 0.95
N PHE A 78 -7.81 17.64 1.18
CA PHE A 78 -6.41 17.45 0.85
C PHE A 78 -6.21 16.12 0.13
N GLY A 79 -5.73 16.19 -1.11
CA GLY A 79 -5.41 15.02 -1.92
C GLY A 79 -3.92 14.64 -1.80
N PRO A 80 -3.58 13.36 -1.56
CA PRO A 80 -2.20 12.87 -1.63
C PRO A 80 -1.78 12.66 -3.11
N GLU A 81 -0.81 11.78 -3.34
CA GLU A 81 -0.52 11.24 -4.68
C GLU A 81 -1.79 10.66 -5.32
N HIS A 82 -2.05 11.05 -6.58
CA HIS A 82 -3.27 10.76 -7.39
C HIS A 82 -4.54 11.59 -7.06
N GLY A 83 -4.44 12.58 -6.18
CA GLY A 83 -5.54 13.53 -5.92
C GLY A 83 -6.67 12.96 -5.06
N VAL A 84 -7.66 13.81 -4.75
CA VAL A 84 -8.73 13.50 -3.79
C VAL A 84 -9.86 12.65 -4.39
N ARG A 85 -10.22 12.87 -5.66
CA ARG A 85 -11.23 12.08 -6.39
C ARG A 85 -10.60 11.05 -7.35
N GLY A 86 -9.27 10.90 -7.36
CA GLY A 86 -8.56 9.93 -8.21
C GLY A 86 -8.53 10.31 -9.70
N ASP A 87 -8.81 11.57 -10.00
CA ASP A 87 -8.94 12.16 -11.33
C ASP A 87 -7.61 12.70 -11.89
N VAL A 88 -6.49 12.45 -11.19
CA VAL A 88 -5.16 12.96 -11.53
C VAL A 88 -4.14 11.83 -11.65
N HIS A 89 -3.34 11.82 -12.71
CA HIS A 89 -2.27 10.83 -12.88
C HIS A 89 -1.12 11.04 -11.88
N ALA A 90 -0.37 9.97 -11.60
CA ALA A 90 0.85 10.05 -10.78
C ALA A 90 1.85 11.03 -11.42
N GLY A 91 2.31 12.02 -10.66
CA GLY A 91 3.28 13.01 -11.15
C GLY A 91 2.68 14.28 -11.76
N ASP A 92 1.37 14.33 -12.01
CA ASP A 92 0.71 15.51 -12.55
C ASP A 92 0.55 16.61 -11.49
N HIS A 93 0.57 17.87 -11.94
CA HIS A 93 0.33 19.02 -11.07
C HIS A 93 -1.16 19.15 -10.79
N VAL A 94 -1.52 19.25 -9.52
CA VAL A 94 -2.86 19.64 -9.09
C VAL A 94 -2.79 21.11 -8.69
N ASP A 95 -3.32 21.99 -9.52
CA ASP A 95 -3.57 23.37 -9.13
C ASP A 95 -4.66 23.41 -8.04
N ASN A 96 -4.62 24.43 -7.18
CA ASN A 96 -5.65 24.65 -6.17
C ASN A 96 -7.02 24.71 -6.86
N SER A 97 -7.85 23.70 -6.62
CA SER A 97 -9.15 23.53 -7.24
C SER A 97 -10.24 23.48 -6.17
N SER A 98 -11.50 23.57 -6.60
CA SER A 98 -12.64 23.29 -5.74
C SER A 98 -13.22 21.93 -6.12
N ASP A 99 -13.63 21.13 -5.14
CA ASP A 99 -14.34 19.88 -5.38
C ASP A 99 -15.71 20.20 -6.00
N PRO A 100 -16.05 19.65 -7.17
CA PRO A 100 -17.24 20.06 -7.92
C PRO A 100 -18.55 19.67 -7.23
N THR A 101 -18.53 18.68 -6.33
CA THR A 101 -19.74 18.20 -5.63
C THR A 101 -20.03 19.04 -4.40
N THR A 102 -19.01 19.37 -3.62
CA THR A 102 -19.15 20.07 -2.33
C THR A 102 -18.82 21.56 -2.38
N GLY A 103 -18.15 22.01 -3.44
CA GLY A 103 -17.62 23.38 -3.58
C GLY A 103 -16.40 23.68 -2.70
N LEU A 104 -15.92 22.71 -1.92
CA LEU A 104 -14.83 22.90 -0.95
C LEU A 104 -13.47 23.09 -1.64
N PRO A 105 -12.58 23.92 -1.08
CA PRO A 105 -11.21 24.03 -1.59
C PRO A 105 -10.44 22.71 -1.42
N VAL A 106 -9.64 22.37 -2.43
CA VAL A 106 -8.80 21.17 -2.50
C VAL A 106 -7.33 21.59 -2.56
N GLY A 107 -6.56 21.19 -1.54
CA GLY A 107 -5.11 21.33 -1.52
C GLY A 107 -4.39 20.04 -1.97
N SER A 108 -3.31 20.19 -2.72
CA SER A 108 -2.45 19.07 -3.09
C SER A 108 -1.33 18.84 -2.06
N LEU A 109 -1.22 17.62 -1.56
CA LEU A 109 -0.13 17.16 -0.68
C LEU A 109 0.89 16.30 -1.44
N TYR A 110 1.17 16.67 -2.69
CA TYR A 110 2.12 16.00 -3.57
C TYR A 110 3.02 16.99 -4.34
N GLY A 111 4.05 16.47 -5.03
CA GLY A 111 4.95 17.29 -5.85
C GLY A 111 5.77 18.28 -5.02
N LYS A 112 5.59 19.58 -5.27
CA LYS A 112 6.29 20.67 -4.55
C LYS A 112 5.79 20.85 -3.12
N THR A 113 4.55 20.45 -2.84
CA THR A 113 3.89 20.68 -1.54
C THR A 113 3.49 19.34 -0.94
N ARG A 114 4.44 18.61 -0.34
CA ARG A 114 4.17 17.30 0.30
C ARG A 114 3.75 17.40 1.76
N LYS A 115 4.03 18.55 2.37
CA LYS A 115 3.63 18.93 3.74
C LYS A 115 2.68 20.11 3.63
N ALA A 116 1.55 20.06 4.32
CA ALA A 116 0.57 21.15 4.31
C ALA A 116 1.22 22.45 4.81
N THR A 117 1.02 23.55 4.09
CA THR A 117 1.57 24.85 4.48
C THR A 117 0.69 25.51 5.56
N PRO A 118 1.23 26.44 6.36
CA PRO A 118 0.41 27.20 7.32
C PRO A 118 -0.82 27.88 6.68
N ASP A 119 -0.68 28.39 5.45
CA ASP A 119 -1.78 29.01 4.71
C ASP A 119 -2.88 28.01 4.34
N MET A 120 -2.51 26.80 3.92
CA MET A 120 -3.45 25.71 3.65
C MET A 120 -4.22 25.29 4.92
N LEU A 121 -3.61 25.45 6.08
CA LEU A 121 -4.16 25.07 7.38
C LEU A 121 -4.96 26.19 8.05
N LYS A 122 -5.01 27.39 7.45
CA LYS A 122 -5.68 28.54 8.02
C LYS A 122 -7.17 28.26 8.15
N GLY A 123 -7.65 28.35 9.38
CA GLY A 123 -9.06 28.16 9.68
C GLY A 123 -9.51 26.70 9.78
N ILE A 124 -8.56 25.77 9.94
CA ILE A 124 -8.82 24.37 10.28
C ILE A 124 -8.48 24.17 11.75
N ASP A 125 -9.36 23.50 12.49
CA ASP A 125 -9.14 23.16 13.91
C ASP A 125 -8.72 21.70 14.08
N VAL A 126 -9.10 20.83 13.13
CA VAL A 126 -8.75 19.41 13.11
C VAL A 126 -8.53 18.91 11.67
N LEU A 127 -7.44 18.18 11.47
CA LEU A 127 -7.20 17.38 10.27
C LEU A 127 -7.63 15.94 10.51
N VAL A 128 -8.46 15.40 9.62
CA VAL A 128 -8.88 14.00 9.61
C VAL A 128 -8.14 13.27 8.48
N TYR A 129 -7.55 12.13 8.75
CA TYR A 129 -6.91 11.25 7.78
C TYR A 129 -7.74 9.98 7.58
N ASP A 130 -8.14 9.69 6.35
CA ASP A 130 -8.86 8.48 5.98
C ASP A 130 -8.44 7.96 4.59
N ILE A 131 -7.38 7.15 4.56
CA ILE A 131 -6.81 6.56 3.35
C ILE A 131 -6.40 5.11 3.63
N GLN A 132 -6.68 4.20 2.70
CA GLN A 132 -6.23 2.81 2.72
C GLN A 132 -4.81 2.71 2.14
N ASP A 133 -3.81 2.51 2.99
CA ASP A 133 -2.44 2.18 2.58
C ASP A 133 -2.24 0.67 2.32
N ILE A 134 -1.00 0.25 2.02
CA ILE A 134 -0.65 -1.14 1.67
C ILE A 134 0.30 -1.85 2.64
N GLY A 135 0.64 -1.25 3.79
CA GLY A 135 1.54 -1.86 4.78
C GLY A 135 3.03 -1.86 4.39
N CYS A 136 3.42 -1.07 3.39
CA CYS A 136 4.79 -0.98 2.86
C CYS A 136 5.33 0.45 2.91
N ARG A 137 6.57 0.63 3.37
CA ARG A 137 7.18 1.94 3.67
C ARG A 137 7.27 2.88 2.47
N SER A 138 7.52 2.33 1.28
CA SER A 138 7.65 3.14 0.05
C SER A 138 6.33 3.56 -0.56
N PHE A 139 5.20 3.15 0.01
CA PHE A 139 3.88 3.62 -0.42
C PHE A 139 3.54 4.92 0.32
N THR A 140 3.54 6.03 -0.41
CA THR A 140 3.75 7.39 0.11
C THR A 140 2.60 7.95 0.96
N TYR A 141 1.45 7.29 1.05
CA TYR A 141 0.32 7.75 1.86
C TYR A 141 0.63 7.84 3.35
N ILE A 142 1.51 6.98 3.88
CA ILE A 142 1.98 7.10 5.26
C ILE A 142 2.95 8.26 5.43
N SER A 143 3.74 8.59 4.40
CA SER A 143 4.61 9.78 4.38
C SER A 143 3.77 11.04 4.42
N THR A 144 2.71 11.12 3.61
CA THR A 144 1.71 12.19 3.67
C THR A 144 1.08 12.29 5.06
N MET A 145 0.70 11.17 5.68
CA MET A 145 0.14 11.15 7.03
C MET A 145 1.09 11.79 8.05
N GLY A 146 2.33 11.32 8.15
CA GLY A 146 3.25 11.85 9.16
C GLY A 146 3.70 13.29 8.89
N LEU A 147 3.89 13.69 7.63
CA LEU A 147 4.17 15.11 7.30
C LEU A 147 2.97 16.01 7.64
N ALA A 148 1.73 15.54 7.44
CA ALA A 148 0.54 16.28 7.84
C ALA A 148 0.36 16.32 9.36
N MET A 149 0.70 15.25 10.08
CA MET A 149 0.75 15.25 11.54
C MET A 149 1.75 16.28 12.08
N GLU A 150 2.93 16.37 11.46
CA GLU A 150 3.95 17.35 11.81
C GLU A 150 3.47 18.77 11.54
N ALA A 151 2.88 19.03 10.36
CA ALA A 151 2.30 20.33 10.04
C ALA A 151 1.16 20.71 11.01
N ALA A 152 0.31 19.76 11.40
CA ALA A 152 -0.74 19.97 12.38
C ALA A 152 -0.13 20.34 13.75
N ALA A 153 0.90 19.61 14.19
CA ALA A 153 1.59 19.88 15.45
C ALA A 153 2.21 21.29 15.48
N GLU A 154 2.87 21.69 14.39
CA GLU A 154 3.48 23.03 14.24
C GLU A 154 2.44 24.16 14.33
N ASN A 155 1.23 23.91 13.84
CA ASN A 155 0.15 24.91 13.78
C ASN A 155 -0.89 24.75 14.92
N ASN A 156 -0.63 23.88 15.90
CA ASN A 156 -1.53 23.56 17.02
C ASN A 156 -2.93 23.07 16.59
N ILE A 157 -2.98 22.30 15.51
CA ILE A 157 -4.18 21.67 14.97
C ILE A 157 -4.27 20.23 15.48
N GLU A 158 -5.48 19.78 15.81
CA GLU A 158 -5.72 18.38 16.17
C GLU A 158 -5.56 17.47 14.95
N PHE A 159 -5.08 16.25 15.16
CA PHE A 159 -4.99 15.26 14.10
C PHE A 159 -5.78 14.00 14.46
N VAL A 160 -6.67 13.57 13.58
CA VAL A 160 -7.55 12.41 13.76
C VAL A 160 -7.27 11.39 12.67
N VAL A 161 -6.92 10.17 13.05
CA VAL A 161 -6.78 9.05 12.11
C VAL A 161 -8.03 8.18 12.18
N LEU A 162 -8.73 8.02 11.05
CA LEU A 162 -9.76 7.00 10.88
C LEU A 162 -9.06 5.72 10.48
N ASP A 163 -8.83 4.84 11.45
CA ASP A 163 -7.93 3.72 11.25
C ASP A 163 -8.48 2.70 10.24
N ARG A 164 -7.58 2.09 9.47
CA ARG A 164 -7.88 1.13 8.40
C ARG A 164 -7.02 -0.13 8.51
N PRO A 165 -7.48 -1.27 7.97
CA PRO A 165 -6.70 -2.51 7.97
C PRO A 165 -5.35 -2.34 7.30
N ASN A 166 -4.28 -2.87 7.89
CA ASN A 166 -3.10 -3.18 7.10
C ASN A 166 -3.44 -4.41 6.22
N PRO A 167 -3.39 -4.31 4.88
CA PRO A 167 -3.83 -5.40 4.00
C PRO A 167 -2.90 -6.62 4.03
N LEU A 168 -1.65 -6.44 4.49
CA LEU A 168 -0.67 -7.50 4.73
C LEU A 168 -0.84 -8.17 6.11
N GLY A 169 -1.83 -7.73 6.88
CA GLY A 169 -1.94 -8.06 8.30
C GLY A 169 -0.89 -7.35 9.17
N GLY A 170 -0.99 -7.59 10.47
CA GLY A 170 -0.13 -6.97 11.48
C GLY A 170 1.02 -7.85 11.98
N LEU A 171 1.42 -8.88 11.22
CA LEU A 171 2.42 -9.85 11.70
C LEU A 171 3.75 -9.80 10.95
N LYS A 172 3.74 -9.50 9.65
CA LYS A 172 4.98 -9.42 8.87
C LYS A 172 5.70 -8.13 9.18
N VAL A 173 6.98 -8.26 9.51
CA VAL A 173 7.94 -7.17 9.64
C VAL A 173 9.19 -7.59 8.89
N GLU A 174 9.58 -6.84 7.87
CA GLU A 174 10.68 -7.18 6.95
C GLU A 174 11.47 -5.92 6.58
N GLY A 175 12.79 -6.04 6.43
CA GLY A 175 13.70 -4.98 5.99
C GLY A 175 14.27 -4.10 7.10
N ASN A 176 15.39 -3.44 6.81
CA ASN A 176 16.06 -2.53 7.73
C ASN A 176 15.27 -1.23 7.90
N LEU A 177 15.53 -0.51 9.00
CA LEU A 177 15.05 0.86 9.15
C LEU A 177 15.70 1.76 8.10
N ALA A 178 15.00 2.81 7.70
CA ALA A 178 15.61 3.86 6.89
C ALA A 178 16.69 4.61 7.69
N GLU A 179 17.85 4.83 7.09
CA GLU A 179 18.96 5.59 7.68
C GLU A 179 18.86 7.07 7.33
N ASP A 180 19.49 7.95 8.12
CA ASP A 180 19.34 9.41 8.00
C ASP A 180 19.66 9.95 6.59
N GLY A 181 20.68 9.40 5.92
CA GLY A 181 21.02 9.76 4.54
C GLY A 181 20.03 9.28 3.47
N TYR A 182 19.06 8.45 3.85
CA TYR A 182 18.07 7.83 2.97
C TYR A 182 16.63 8.15 3.39
N ILE A 183 16.43 9.04 4.37
CA ILE A 183 15.09 9.56 4.68
C ILE A 183 14.61 10.42 3.51
N SER A 184 13.46 10.06 2.96
CA SER A 184 12.86 10.76 1.82
C SER A 184 11.35 10.50 1.80
N PHE A 185 10.62 11.08 0.85
CA PHE A 185 9.18 10.86 0.75
C PHE A 185 8.78 9.38 0.52
N VAL A 186 9.67 8.53 -0.01
CA VAL A 186 9.47 7.08 -0.18
C VAL A 186 10.09 6.24 0.96
N SER A 187 10.59 6.90 1.99
CA SER A 187 11.29 6.31 3.14
C SER A 187 11.26 7.26 4.34
N GLN A 188 10.08 7.82 4.62
CA GLN A 188 9.94 9.04 5.41
C GLN A 188 10.26 8.86 6.90
N PHE A 189 10.21 7.62 7.40
CA PHE A 189 10.38 7.30 8.81
C PHE A 189 11.34 6.13 9.00
N LYS A 190 11.98 6.08 10.18
CA LYS A 190 12.84 4.97 10.63
C LYS A 190 12.01 3.75 11.03
N ILE A 191 11.31 3.18 10.06
CA ILE A 191 10.51 1.95 10.17
C ILE A 191 11.02 0.91 9.13
N PRO A 192 10.79 -0.40 9.34
CA PRO A 192 11.11 -1.44 8.37
C PRO A 192 10.37 -1.26 7.04
N TYR A 193 10.80 -1.96 5.99
CA TYR A 193 10.17 -1.89 4.68
C TYR A 193 8.72 -2.40 4.72
N LEU A 194 8.48 -3.54 5.36
CA LEU A 194 7.16 -3.95 5.83
C LEU A 194 7.13 -3.74 7.33
N TYR A 195 6.28 -2.83 7.80
CA TYR A 195 6.29 -2.37 9.20
C TYR A 195 5.18 -3.02 10.05
N GLY A 196 4.20 -3.69 9.44
CA GLY A 196 3.22 -4.52 10.15
C GLY A 196 2.34 -3.76 11.14
N LEU A 197 2.07 -2.47 10.94
CA LEU A 197 1.16 -1.66 11.76
C LEU A 197 -0.02 -1.20 10.90
N THR A 198 -1.15 -0.87 11.51
CA THR A 198 -2.17 -0.03 10.84
C THR A 198 -1.69 1.42 10.76
N CYS A 199 -2.35 2.25 9.94
CA CYS A 199 -2.02 3.68 9.88
C CYS A 199 -2.23 4.37 11.24
N GLY A 200 -3.24 3.98 12.01
CA GLY A 200 -3.45 4.46 13.38
C GLY A 200 -2.37 4.04 14.38
N GLU A 201 -1.96 2.78 14.37
CA GLU A 201 -0.86 2.29 15.21
C GLU A 201 0.47 2.97 14.83
N LEU A 202 0.72 3.16 13.53
CA LEU A 202 1.89 3.90 13.04
C LEU A 202 1.85 5.37 13.50
N ALA A 203 0.72 6.06 13.38
CA ALA A 203 0.58 7.44 13.84
C ALA A 203 0.92 7.58 15.34
N GLN A 204 0.45 6.66 16.19
CA GLN A 204 0.80 6.66 17.62
C GLN A 204 2.30 6.47 17.83
N MET A 205 2.91 5.51 17.12
CA MET A 205 4.36 5.29 17.19
C MET A 205 5.15 6.54 16.78
N LEU A 206 4.82 7.16 15.64
CA LEU A 206 5.52 8.35 15.17
C LEU A 206 5.46 9.49 16.19
N ASN A 207 4.30 9.64 16.84
CA ASN A 207 4.03 10.70 17.79
C ASN A 207 4.74 10.51 19.14
N GLU A 208 4.89 9.27 19.61
CA GLU A 208 5.43 8.96 20.94
C GLU A 208 6.92 8.59 20.92
N GLU A 209 7.47 8.12 19.80
CA GLU A 209 8.91 7.83 19.64
C GLU A 209 9.69 9.02 19.05
N ASN A 210 9.12 10.23 19.09
CA ASN A 210 9.73 11.48 18.59
C ASN A 210 10.24 11.37 17.14
N MET A 211 9.50 10.68 16.28
CA MET A 211 9.84 10.55 14.85
C MET A 211 9.30 11.72 14.01
N LEU A 212 8.62 12.67 14.65
CA LEU A 212 8.15 13.93 14.09
C LEU A 212 8.92 15.09 14.74
N ALA A 213 9.06 16.23 14.06
CA ALA A 213 9.72 17.41 14.62
C ALA A 213 9.01 17.97 15.87
N LYS A 214 7.68 17.78 15.98
CA LYS A 214 6.87 18.18 17.12
C LYS A 214 5.77 17.16 17.39
N GLN A 215 5.49 16.92 18.67
CA GLN A 215 4.40 16.04 19.09
C GLN A 215 3.04 16.66 18.72
N CYS A 216 2.20 15.86 18.08
CA CYS A 216 0.87 16.19 17.59
C CYS A 216 -0.21 15.87 18.63
N LYS A 217 -1.28 16.67 18.68
CA LYS A 217 -2.51 16.35 19.44
C LYS A 217 -3.31 15.30 18.66
N LEU A 218 -2.88 14.05 18.77
CA LEU A 218 -3.38 12.91 17.99
C LEU A 218 -4.56 12.22 18.68
N THR A 219 -5.58 11.89 17.90
CA THR A 219 -6.63 10.92 18.26
C THR A 219 -6.73 9.86 17.17
N VAL A 220 -6.80 8.58 17.54
CA VAL A 220 -7.05 7.49 16.60
C VAL A 220 -8.45 6.94 16.83
N VAL A 221 -9.30 6.98 15.79
CA VAL A 221 -10.60 6.30 15.79
C VAL A 221 -10.37 4.84 15.44
N LYS A 222 -10.15 4.05 16.50
CA LYS A 222 -9.83 2.62 16.43
C LYS A 222 -10.93 1.80 15.75
N MET A 223 -10.53 0.87 14.88
CA MET A 223 -11.43 -0.11 14.27
C MET A 223 -12.05 -1.06 15.31
N LYS A 224 -13.19 -1.66 14.97
CA LYS A 224 -13.74 -2.81 15.72
C LYS A 224 -13.61 -4.09 14.90
N GLY A 225 -13.19 -5.18 15.53
CA GLY A 225 -13.16 -6.51 14.92
C GLY A 225 -11.87 -6.88 14.17
N TRP A 226 -11.09 -5.91 13.68
CA TRP A 226 -9.81 -6.22 13.03
C TRP A 226 -8.84 -6.93 13.97
N LYS A 227 -8.10 -7.89 13.43
CA LYS A 227 -7.10 -8.70 14.14
C LYS A 227 -5.81 -8.71 13.35
N ARG A 228 -4.68 -8.80 14.04
CA ARG A 228 -3.36 -8.77 13.37
C ARG A 228 -3.16 -9.91 12.37
N LYS A 229 -3.86 -11.04 12.57
CA LYS A 229 -3.86 -12.20 11.66
C LYS A 229 -4.69 -11.99 10.38
N MET A 230 -5.51 -10.94 10.30
CA MET A 230 -6.35 -10.69 9.14
C MET A 230 -5.55 -10.06 8.01
N ASP A 231 -5.52 -10.71 6.85
CA ASP A 231 -5.30 -10.01 5.60
C ASP A 231 -6.57 -9.22 5.19
N TYR A 232 -6.46 -8.42 4.13
CA TYR A 232 -7.58 -7.58 3.68
C TYR A 232 -8.83 -8.40 3.29
N THR A 233 -8.66 -9.54 2.63
CA THR A 233 -9.78 -10.36 2.15
C THR A 233 -10.62 -10.90 3.33
N GLN A 234 -9.96 -11.20 4.44
CA GLN A 234 -10.61 -11.69 5.66
C GLN A 234 -11.46 -10.63 6.36
N THR A 235 -11.27 -9.33 6.04
CA THR A 235 -12.08 -8.24 6.59
C THR A 235 -13.51 -8.20 6.02
N GLY A 236 -13.70 -8.74 4.82
CA GLY A 236 -14.96 -8.64 4.08
C GLY A 236 -15.20 -7.32 3.36
N LEU A 237 -14.29 -6.35 3.46
CA LEU A 237 -14.39 -5.06 2.78
C LEU A 237 -14.13 -5.19 1.26
N GLN A 238 -14.70 -4.27 0.49
CA GLN A 238 -14.35 -4.11 -0.93
C GLN A 238 -13.00 -3.42 -1.06
N TRP A 239 -12.17 -3.93 -1.98
CA TRP A 239 -10.93 -3.26 -2.33
C TRP A 239 -11.21 -2.19 -3.39
N ILE A 240 -10.91 -0.95 -3.05
CA ILE A 240 -10.76 0.13 -4.03
C ILE A 240 -9.27 0.22 -4.39
N PRO A 241 -8.91 0.30 -5.68
CA PRO A 241 -7.51 0.45 -6.09
C PRO A 241 -6.81 1.54 -5.28
N SER A 242 -5.85 1.14 -4.45
CA SER A 242 -5.12 2.09 -3.60
C SER A 242 -4.19 2.97 -4.45
N SER A 243 -3.73 2.45 -5.58
CA SER A 243 -3.21 3.21 -6.71
C SER A 243 -3.50 2.44 -8.01
N PRO A 244 -3.29 3.03 -9.21
CA PRO A 244 -3.61 2.35 -10.47
C PRO A 244 -2.92 0.98 -10.65
N HIS A 245 -1.73 0.80 -10.09
CA HIS A 245 -0.99 -0.47 -10.16
C HIS A 245 -1.19 -1.38 -8.94
N ILE A 246 -2.02 -0.98 -7.97
CA ILE A 246 -2.51 -1.85 -6.88
C ILE A 246 -4.03 -2.05 -7.05
N PRO A 247 -4.48 -2.68 -8.16
CA PRO A 247 -5.90 -2.77 -8.52
C PRO A 247 -6.70 -3.72 -7.62
N HIS A 248 -6.02 -4.65 -6.93
CA HIS A 248 -6.65 -5.67 -6.12
C HIS A 248 -5.99 -5.77 -4.75
N ALA A 249 -6.74 -6.24 -3.74
CA ALA A 249 -6.22 -6.47 -2.40
C ALA A 249 -4.96 -7.36 -2.40
N HIS A 250 -4.93 -8.38 -3.27
CA HIS A 250 -3.76 -9.23 -3.37
C HIS A 250 -2.53 -8.53 -3.97
N SER A 251 -2.72 -7.50 -4.80
CA SER A 251 -1.61 -6.71 -5.36
C SER A 251 -0.79 -6.05 -4.26
N ALA A 252 -1.38 -5.75 -3.10
CA ALA A 252 -0.65 -5.25 -1.93
C ALA A 252 0.43 -6.25 -1.47
N PHE A 253 0.17 -7.56 -1.51
CA PHE A 253 1.17 -8.59 -1.15
C PHE A 253 2.35 -8.60 -2.11
N PHE A 254 2.12 -8.27 -3.38
CA PHE A 254 3.13 -8.37 -4.42
C PHE A 254 3.92 -7.08 -4.62
N TYR A 255 3.39 -5.92 -4.23
CA TYR A 255 4.17 -4.68 -4.23
C TYR A 255 5.54 -4.83 -3.55
N PRO A 256 5.67 -5.37 -2.31
CA PRO A 256 6.98 -5.56 -1.71
C PRO A 256 7.80 -6.70 -2.36
N VAL A 257 7.16 -7.63 -3.08
CA VAL A 257 7.83 -8.75 -3.77
C VAL A 257 8.76 -8.26 -4.86
N SER A 258 8.40 -7.19 -5.58
CA SER A 258 9.11 -6.72 -6.77
C SER A 258 9.31 -5.20 -6.85
N GLY A 259 8.74 -4.42 -5.93
CA GLY A 259 8.73 -2.97 -6.00
C GLY A 259 10.09 -2.30 -5.95
N ILE A 260 11.04 -2.83 -5.15
CA ILE A 260 12.38 -2.24 -5.01
C ILE A 260 13.17 -2.36 -6.32
N VAL A 261 13.22 -3.56 -6.92
CA VAL A 261 13.87 -3.75 -8.23
C VAL A 261 13.09 -3.05 -9.35
N GLY A 262 11.77 -2.88 -9.19
CA GLY A 262 10.92 -2.09 -10.09
C GLY A 262 11.40 -0.66 -10.27
N GLU A 263 11.98 -0.06 -9.23
CA GLU A 263 12.58 1.27 -9.32
C GLU A 263 13.74 1.35 -10.30
N LEU A 264 14.35 0.25 -10.73
CA LEU A 264 15.42 0.29 -11.71
C LEU A 264 14.92 0.39 -13.16
N GLY A 265 13.67 -0.02 -13.41
CA GLY A 265 13.12 -0.13 -14.77
C GLY A 265 13.88 -1.12 -15.67
N TYR A 266 14.67 -2.02 -15.08
CA TYR A 266 15.54 -2.97 -15.80
C TYR A 266 14.81 -4.27 -16.15
N LEU A 267 13.93 -4.74 -15.27
CA LEU A 267 13.07 -5.90 -15.48
C LEU A 267 11.63 -5.44 -15.59
N SER A 268 10.84 -6.12 -16.42
CA SER A 268 9.38 -5.99 -16.31
C SER A 268 8.92 -6.71 -15.05
N ILE A 269 8.36 -5.95 -14.12
CA ILE A 269 7.75 -6.49 -12.89
C ILE A 269 6.22 -6.65 -13.02
N GLY A 270 5.70 -6.65 -14.25
CA GLY A 270 4.28 -6.70 -14.54
C GLY A 270 3.56 -5.35 -14.56
N VAL A 271 4.17 -4.26 -14.09
CA VAL A 271 3.69 -2.90 -14.37
C VAL A 271 3.87 -2.64 -15.85
N GLY A 272 2.76 -2.39 -16.57
CA GLY A 272 2.74 -2.46 -18.04
C GLY A 272 1.99 -3.68 -18.58
N TYR A 273 1.65 -4.63 -17.70
CA TYR A 273 0.90 -5.85 -18.00
C TYR A 273 -0.27 -6.01 -17.00
N THR A 274 -1.01 -7.12 -17.07
CA THR A 274 -2.28 -7.31 -16.33
C THR A 274 -2.11 -7.86 -14.90
N ILE A 275 -0.88 -8.18 -14.50
CA ILE A 275 -0.55 -8.73 -13.17
C ILE A 275 0.59 -7.93 -12.51
N PRO A 276 0.38 -6.62 -12.25
CA PRO A 276 1.43 -5.75 -11.73
C PRO A 276 2.00 -6.28 -10.41
N PHE A 277 3.32 -6.22 -10.30
CA PHE A 277 4.16 -6.68 -9.20
C PHE A 277 4.26 -8.21 -9.01
N GLN A 278 3.46 -9.01 -9.72
CA GLN A 278 3.35 -10.47 -9.51
C GLN A 278 4.37 -11.29 -10.30
N MET A 279 5.32 -10.66 -10.98
CA MET A 279 6.15 -11.32 -11.97
C MET A 279 7.49 -10.63 -12.17
N PHE A 280 8.41 -11.31 -12.86
CA PHE A 280 9.69 -10.78 -13.32
C PHE A 280 9.99 -11.31 -14.71
N ALA A 281 10.29 -10.42 -15.67
CA ALA A 281 10.55 -10.80 -17.05
C ALA A 281 11.52 -9.86 -17.78
N ALA A 282 12.18 -10.40 -18.80
CA ALA A 282 13.00 -9.68 -19.77
C ALA A 282 13.02 -10.45 -21.12
N ASP A 283 13.52 -9.83 -22.18
CA ASP A 283 13.58 -10.42 -23.53
C ASP A 283 14.69 -11.46 -23.69
N TRP A 284 15.72 -11.42 -22.83
CA TRP A 284 16.84 -12.36 -22.81
C TRP A 284 16.65 -13.56 -21.86
N ILE A 285 15.57 -13.60 -21.06
CA ILE A 285 15.30 -14.72 -20.15
C ILE A 285 14.76 -15.93 -20.93
N LYS A 286 15.11 -17.14 -20.49
CA LYS A 286 14.45 -18.40 -20.86
C LYS A 286 13.56 -18.85 -19.70
N ALA A 287 12.24 -18.83 -19.90
CA ALA A 287 11.26 -18.96 -18.80
C ALA A 287 11.42 -20.25 -17.99
N GLU A 288 11.53 -21.41 -18.66
CA GLU A 288 11.60 -22.73 -18.02
C GLU A 288 12.88 -22.91 -17.19
N GLU A 289 14.03 -22.53 -17.75
CA GLU A 289 15.32 -22.61 -17.05
C GLU A 289 15.33 -21.68 -15.83
N PHE A 290 14.79 -20.47 -15.98
CA PHE A 290 14.71 -19.49 -14.90
C PHE A 290 13.78 -19.93 -13.78
N ALA A 291 12.58 -20.42 -14.11
CA ALA A 291 11.63 -20.97 -13.14
C ALA A 291 12.23 -22.19 -12.40
N SER A 292 12.88 -23.10 -13.12
CA SER A 292 13.53 -24.28 -12.54
C SER A 292 14.63 -23.88 -11.55
N ALA A 293 15.49 -22.93 -11.90
CA ALA A 293 16.56 -22.44 -11.02
C ALA A 293 16.01 -21.75 -9.77
N LEU A 294 14.97 -20.92 -9.91
CA LEU A 294 14.32 -20.26 -8.76
C LEU A 294 13.62 -21.27 -7.84
N ASN A 295 12.89 -22.24 -8.38
CA ASN A 295 12.21 -23.25 -7.57
C ASN A 295 13.20 -24.16 -6.81
N LYS A 296 14.43 -24.36 -7.30
CA LYS A 296 15.48 -25.08 -6.57
C LYS A 296 15.93 -24.39 -5.27
N LEU A 297 15.65 -23.10 -5.11
CA LEU A 297 15.90 -22.38 -3.85
C LEU A 297 14.94 -22.82 -2.73
N ASN A 298 13.83 -23.49 -3.06
CA ASN A 298 12.82 -23.98 -2.12
C ASN A 298 12.33 -22.89 -1.14
N LEU A 299 12.08 -21.68 -1.66
CA LEU A 299 11.62 -20.55 -0.85
C LEU A 299 10.27 -20.89 -0.18
N PRO A 300 10.15 -20.78 1.16
CA PRO A 300 8.93 -21.15 1.85
C PRO A 300 7.69 -20.39 1.34
N GLY A 301 6.64 -21.13 0.97
CA GLY A 301 5.37 -20.54 0.55
C GLY A 301 5.38 -19.83 -0.80
N VAL A 302 6.40 -20.06 -1.63
CA VAL A 302 6.55 -19.44 -2.96
C VAL A 302 6.74 -20.52 -4.02
N HIS A 303 6.08 -20.33 -5.16
CA HIS A 303 6.30 -21.12 -6.37
C HIS A 303 6.47 -20.19 -7.58
N PHE A 304 7.46 -20.47 -8.42
CA PHE A 304 7.72 -19.70 -9.64
C PHE A 304 7.21 -20.47 -10.86
N ARG A 305 6.25 -19.91 -11.57
CA ARG A 305 5.70 -20.50 -12.79
C ARG A 305 6.30 -19.80 -14.01
N PRO A 306 6.84 -20.53 -15.01
CA PRO A 306 7.34 -19.92 -16.24
C PRO A 306 6.22 -19.19 -16.98
N MET A 307 6.53 -18.07 -17.61
CA MET A 307 5.58 -17.29 -18.41
C MET A 307 6.22 -16.60 -19.61
N HIS A 308 5.39 -16.38 -20.63
CA HIS A 308 5.69 -15.61 -21.83
C HIS A 308 4.66 -14.48 -21.92
N LEU A 309 5.10 -13.27 -22.26
CA LEU A 309 4.22 -12.11 -22.32
C LEU A 309 4.72 -11.06 -23.30
N LYS A 310 3.84 -10.11 -23.60
CA LYS A 310 4.15 -8.88 -24.31
C LYS A 310 3.49 -7.71 -23.57
N PRO A 311 4.25 -6.86 -22.85
CA PRO A 311 3.70 -5.70 -22.13
C PRO A 311 2.94 -4.73 -23.04
N PHE A 312 1.86 -4.14 -22.52
CA PHE A 312 1.01 -3.16 -23.19
C PHE A 312 1.56 -1.74 -23.11
N TYR A 313 2.28 -1.41 -22.03
CA TYR A 313 2.94 -0.11 -21.81
C TYR A 313 4.15 -0.30 -20.85
N SER A 314 4.85 0.79 -20.53
CA SER A 314 6.01 0.77 -19.61
C SER A 314 7.16 -0.14 -20.08
N VAL A 315 7.92 -0.73 -19.15
CA VAL A 315 9.10 -1.56 -19.40
C VAL A 315 8.77 -2.71 -20.35
N GLY A 316 9.44 -2.76 -21.50
CA GLY A 316 9.30 -3.84 -22.47
C GLY A 316 8.10 -3.73 -23.40
N VAL A 317 7.45 -2.56 -23.50
CA VAL A 317 6.27 -2.36 -24.36
C VAL A 317 6.48 -2.91 -25.78
N GLY A 318 5.56 -3.79 -26.21
CA GLY A 318 5.59 -4.39 -27.55
C GLY A 318 6.64 -5.48 -27.77
N THR A 319 7.56 -5.71 -26.83
CA THR A 319 8.59 -6.74 -26.92
C THR A 319 8.11 -8.05 -26.32
N GLN A 320 8.37 -9.18 -27.00
CA GLN A 320 8.14 -10.50 -26.43
C GLN A 320 9.15 -10.77 -25.33
N MET A 321 8.66 -11.04 -24.13
CA MET A 321 9.45 -11.30 -22.94
C MET A 321 9.13 -12.67 -22.36
N GLN A 322 10.08 -13.19 -21.60
CA GLN A 322 9.95 -14.42 -20.86
C GLN A 322 10.34 -14.17 -19.41
N GLY A 323 9.84 -15.02 -18.51
CA GLY A 323 10.06 -14.80 -17.10
C GLY A 323 9.32 -15.77 -16.22
N VAL A 324 9.04 -15.32 -15.01
CA VAL A 324 8.26 -16.06 -14.02
C VAL A 324 7.13 -15.23 -13.46
N GLN A 325 5.99 -15.89 -13.24
CA GLN A 325 4.97 -15.41 -12.32
C GLN A 325 5.27 -15.98 -10.92
N VAL A 326 5.22 -15.12 -9.91
CA VAL A 326 5.35 -15.51 -8.51
C VAL A 326 3.98 -15.91 -7.99
N HIS A 327 3.85 -17.14 -7.51
CA HIS A 327 2.67 -17.64 -6.82
C HIS A 327 2.98 -17.79 -5.33
N LEU A 328 2.25 -17.07 -4.48
CA LEU A 328 2.31 -17.26 -3.03
C LEU A 328 1.40 -18.45 -2.66
N THR A 329 2.00 -19.60 -2.40
CA THR A 329 1.30 -20.84 -2.03
C THR A 329 1.01 -20.94 -0.54
N ASP A 330 1.80 -20.26 0.29
CA ASP A 330 1.57 -20.08 1.73
C ASP A 330 2.06 -18.69 2.14
N TYR A 331 1.12 -17.74 2.17
CA TYR A 331 1.42 -16.34 2.50
C TYR A 331 2.10 -16.19 3.87
N GLN A 332 1.72 -16.99 4.86
CA GLN A 332 2.26 -16.84 6.21
C GLN A 332 3.76 -17.15 6.25
N LYS A 333 4.20 -18.14 5.47
CA LYS A 333 5.60 -18.57 5.39
C LYS A 333 6.46 -17.73 4.44
N ALA A 334 5.86 -17.07 3.44
CA ALA A 334 6.61 -16.31 2.45
C ALA A 334 7.24 -15.03 3.03
N ASN A 335 8.56 -14.89 2.95
CA ASN A 335 9.24 -13.60 3.13
C ASN A 335 9.12 -12.81 1.83
N LEU A 336 8.28 -11.79 1.81
CA LEU A 336 7.83 -11.17 0.56
C LEU A 336 8.97 -10.38 -0.11
N SER A 337 9.59 -9.48 0.66
CA SER A 337 10.57 -8.52 0.14
C SER A 337 11.88 -9.15 -0.33
N GLU A 338 12.22 -10.33 0.19
CA GLU A 338 13.44 -11.05 -0.15
C GLU A 338 13.39 -11.67 -1.56
N ILE A 339 12.19 -11.91 -2.11
CA ILE A 339 11.98 -12.61 -3.38
C ILE A 339 12.70 -11.92 -4.55
N GLN A 340 12.59 -10.59 -4.70
CA GLN A 340 13.31 -9.88 -5.76
C GLN A 340 14.82 -10.06 -5.72
N PHE A 341 15.42 -10.17 -4.52
CA PHE A 341 16.87 -10.35 -4.41
C PHE A 341 17.28 -11.76 -4.80
N TYR A 342 16.46 -12.79 -4.49
CA TYR A 342 16.67 -14.14 -5.03
C TYR A 342 16.50 -14.19 -6.55
N VAL A 343 15.53 -13.45 -7.10
CA VAL A 343 15.35 -13.29 -8.55
C VAL A 343 16.58 -12.66 -9.19
N MET A 344 17.08 -11.55 -8.64
CA MET A 344 18.30 -10.89 -9.09
C MET A 344 19.53 -11.80 -8.99
N GLN A 345 19.60 -12.62 -7.94
CA GLN A 345 20.69 -13.61 -7.74
C GLN A 345 20.66 -14.68 -8.83
N VAL A 346 19.49 -15.28 -9.11
CA VAL A 346 19.38 -16.31 -10.15
C VAL A 346 19.62 -15.70 -11.53
N ILE A 347 19.22 -14.45 -11.77
CA ILE A 347 19.56 -13.71 -13.00
C ILE A 347 21.08 -13.65 -13.17
N ALA A 348 21.82 -13.22 -12.15
CA ALA A 348 23.28 -13.12 -12.23
C ALA A 348 23.98 -14.49 -12.38
N GLN A 349 23.35 -15.57 -11.93
CA GLN A 349 23.87 -16.94 -12.09
C GLN A 349 23.67 -17.49 -13.50
N LEU A 350 22.47 -17.34 -14.06
CA LEU A 350 22.14 -17.87 -15.38
C LEU A 350 22.61 -16.96 -16.52
N TYR A 351 22.66 -15.65 -16.26
CA TYR A 351 23.00 -14.61 -17.24
C TYR A 351 23.99 -13.62 -16.62
N PRO A 352 25.27 -14.00 -16.41
CA PRO A 352 26.24 -13.16 -15.70
C PRO A 352 26.47 -11.78 -16.33
N ASP A 353 26.38 -11.67 -17.65
CA ASP A 353 26.47 -10.40 -18.39
C ASP A 353 25.22 -9.51 -18.21
N LYS A 354 24.15 -10.03 -17.59
CA LYS A 354 22.89 -9.34 -17.28
C LYS A 354 22.70 -9.05 -15.79
N ALA A 355 23.77 -9.14 -14.99
CA ALA A 355 23.73 -8.77 -13.58
C ALA A 355 23.13 -7.36 -13.41
N VAL A 356 22.12 -7.24 -12.53
CA VAL A 356 21.20 -6.08 -12.51
C VAL A 356 21.94 -4.77 -12.25
N PHE A 357 22.80 -4.71 -11.23
CA PHE A 357 23.53 -3.46 -10.92
C PHE A 357 24.69 -3.16 -11.88
N ALA A 358 25.08 -4.10 -12.75
CA ALA A 358 26.05 -3.85 -13.81
C ALA A 358 25.39 -3.28 -15.08
N ASN A 359 24.06 -3.39 -15.22
CA ASN A 359 23.34 -3.08 -16.47
C ASN A 359 22.18 -2.09 -16.30
N ALA A 360 21.61 -1.98 -15.11
CA ALA A 360 20.55 -1.02 -14.83
C ALA A 360 21.08 0.42 -14.89
N ASN A 361 20.20 1.37 -15.20
CA ASN A 361 20.55 2.78 -15.28
C ASN A 361 21.00 3.31 -13.91
N GLU A 362 22.27 3.68 -13.78
CA GLU A 362 22.87 4.16 -12.53
C GLU A 362 22.14 5.38 -11.94
N LYS A 363 21.49 6.21 -12.77
CA LYS A 363 20.67 7.35 -12.31
C LYS A 363 19.48 6.92 -11.43
N ARG A 364 19.10 5.65 -11.47
CA ARG A 364 18.00 5.07 -10.67
C ARG A 364 18.49 4.46 -9.35
N PHE A 365 19.81 4.36 -9.12
CA PHE A 365 20.36 3.75 -7.91
C PHE A 365 20.04 4.55 -6.64
N ASP A 366 20.01 5.88 -6.73
CA ASP A 366 19.61 6.72 -5.60
C ASP A 366 18.15 6.43 -5.16
N MET A 367 17.23 6.23 -6.11
CA MET A 367 15.86 5.86 -5.79
C MET A 367 15.77 4.44 -5.20
N PHE A 368 16.51 3.49 -5.76
CA PHE A 368 16.63 2.14 -5.21
C PHE A 368 17.11 2.17 -3.75
N ASP A 369 18.15 2.95 -3.46
CA ASP A 369 18.71 3.07 -2.11
C ASP A 369 17.73 3.75 -1.15
N LYS A 370 17.03 4.80 -1.60
CA LYS A 370 15.98 5.48 -0.82
C LYS A 370 14.84 4.54 -0.46
N VAL A 371 14.28 3.81 -1.44
CA VAL A 371 13.24 2.80 -1.19
C VAL A 371 13.73 1.70 -0.24
N SER A 372 14.98 1.26 -0.41
CA SER A 372 15.64 0.29 0.48
C SER A 372 15.94 0.87 1.87
N GLY A 373 15.98 2.19 2.01
CA GLY A 373 16.30 2.90 3.25
C GLY A 373 17.79 2.88 3.60
N SER A 374 18.66 2.37 2.70
CA SER A 374 20.11 2.39 2.83
C SER A 374 20.76 1.99 1.50
N ASN A 375 21.92 2.55 1.16
CA ASN A 375 22.75 2.03 0.07
C ASN A 375 23.38 0.68 0.36
N GLN A 376 23.45 0.26 1.63
CA GLN A 376 24.11 -0.99 1.99
C GLN A 376 23.43 -2.18 1.31
N ILE A 377 22.13 -2.11 1.04
CA ILE A 377 21.40 -3.14 0.32
C ILE A 377 21.98 -3.37 -1.07
N ARG A 378 22.09 -2.29 -1.86
CA ARG A 378 22.70 -2.34 -3.19
C ARG A 378 24.18 -2.70 -3.12
N LEU A 379 24.94 -2.06 -2.24
CA LEU A 379 26.40 -2.23 -2.17
C LEU A 379 26.80 -3.63 -1.71
N LEU A 380 26.11 -4.22 -0.72
CA LEU A 380 26.36 -5.58 -0.27
C LEU A 380 25.95 -6.60 -1.34
N PHE A 381 24.75 -6.44 -1.91
CA PHE A 381 24.28 -7.35 -2.95
C PHE A 381 25.19 -7.32 -4.19
N ALA A 382 25.61 -6.14 -4.65
CA ALA A 382 26.42 -5.98 -5.86
C ALA A 382 27.83 -6.59 -5.75
N LYS A 383 28.31 -6.98 -4.56
CA LYS A 383 29.63 -7.64 -4.39
C LYS A 383 29.70 -8.96 -5.16
N ASN A 384 28.71 -9.83 -4.96
CA ASN A 384 28.67 -11.15 -5.59
C ASN A 384 27.31 -11.48 -6.23
N ASN A 385 26.35 -10.55 -6.21
CA ASN A 385 24.96 -10.75 -6.61
C ASN A 385 24.28 -11.87 -5.82
N ARG A 386 24.56 -11.96 -4.51
CA ARG A 386 23.97 -12.98 -3.62
C ARG A 386 23.20 -12.31 -2.49
N PHE A 387 22.01 -12.83 -2.20
CA PHE A 387 21.18 -12.32 -1.12
C PHE A 387 21.84 -12.51 0.26
N GLU A 388 22.60 -13.60 0.45
CA GLU A 388 23.31 -13.89 1.71
C GLU A 388 24.27 -12.77 2.14
N ASP A 389 24.87 -12.04 1.19
CA ASP A 389 25.79 -10.93 1.48
C ASP A 389 25.08 -9.74 2.14
N MET A 390 23.77 -9.60 1.92
CA MET A 390 22.94 -8.52 2.46
C MET A 390 21.92 -8.98 3.51
N GLN A 391 21.67 -10.29 3.64
CA GLN A 391 20.58 -10.84 4.46
C GLN A 391 20.63 -10.39 5.92
N ALA A 392 21.82 -10.44 6.53
CA ALA A 392 22.01 -10.01 7.92
C ALA A 392 21.70 -8.53 8.09
N TYR A 393 22.07 -7.70 7.10
CA TYR A 393 21.80 -6.28 7.12
C TYR A 393 20.30 -5.98 6.90
N TRP A 394 19.64 -6.66 5.95
CA TRP A 394 18.21 -6.51 5.68
C TRP A 394 17.35 -6.85 6.91
N ASN A 395 17.78 -7.83 7.72
CA ASN A 395 17.02 -8.30 8.86
C ASN A 395 17.46 -7.72 10.22
N LYS A 396 18.48 -6.84 10.24
CA LYS A 396 19.13 -6.38 11.48
C LYS A 396 18.19 -5.70 12.49
N ASP A 397 17.13 -5.06 12.01
CA ASP A 397 16.24 -4.24 12.84
C ASP A 397 14.89 -4.91 13.16
N VAL A 398 14.59 -6.05 12.54
CA VAL A 398 13.24 -6.66 12.55
C VAL A 398 12.77 -7.00 13.97
N GLU A 399 13.59 -7.69 14.76
CA GLU A 399 13.20 -8.12 16.11
C GLU A 399 13.12 -6.95 17.10
N ALA A 400 14.03 -5.97 16.99
CA ALA A 400 13.98 -4.75 17.78
C ALA A 400 12.71 -3.95 17.47
N PHE A 401 12.35 -3.82 16.19
CA PHE A 401 11.15 -3.12 15.77
C PHE A 401 9.86 -3.85 16.19
N LYS A 402 9.81 -5.19 16.10
CA LYS A 402 8.67 -5.97 16.63
C LYS A 402 8.47 -5.74 18.13
N LYS A 403 9.55 -5.66 18.91
CA LYS A 403 9.49 -5.36 20.34
C LYS A 403 8.96 -3.95 20.60
N LEU A 404 9.44 -2.97 19.84
CA LEU A 404 9.00 -1.57 19.92
C LEU A 404 7.50 -1.45 19.58
N SER A 405 7.10 -2.04 18.47
CA SER A 405 5.74 -2.00 17.92
C SER A 405 4.66 -2.44 18.90
N LYS A 406 4.96 -3.41 19.77
CA LYS A 406 4.02 -3.91 20.77
C LYS A 406 3.48 -2.84 21.72
N LYS A 407 4.24 -1.75 21.96
CA LYS A 407 3.77 -0.61 22.77
C LYS A 407 2.57 0.10 22.14
N TYR A 408 2.49 0.06 20.81
CA TYR A 408 1.55 0.83 19.99
C TYR A 408 0.42 -0.02 19.40
N TYR A 409 0.35 -1.31 19.76
CA TYR A 409 -0.70 -2.18 19.24
C TYR A 409 -2.06 -1.80 19.79
N LEU A 410 -2.95 -1.40 18.88
CA LEU A 410 -4.37 -1.23 19.15
C LEU A 410 -5.09 -2.58 19.03
N TYR A 411 -4.55 -3.53 18.26
CA TYR A 411 -5.24 -4.77 17.91
C TYR A 411 -4.46 -6.01 18.34
N LYS A 412 -5.19 -7.11 18.58
CA LYS A 412 -4.63 -8.40 18.97
C LYS A 412 -4.49 -9.36 17.80
#